data_AF-Q1YKX5-F1
#
_entry.id   AF-Q1YKX5-F1
#
_cell.length_a   1.000
_cell.length_b   1.000
_cell.length_c   1.000
_cell.angle_alpha   90.00
_cell.angle_beta   90.00
_cell.angle_gamma   90.00
#
_symmetry.space_group_name_H-M   'P 1'
#
loop_
_entity.id
_entity.type
_entity.pdbx_description
1 polymer ?
#
loop_
_entity_poly.entity_id
_entity_poly.type
_entity_poly.pdbx_seq_one_letter_code
_entity_poly.pdbx_strand_id
1 'polypeptide(L)'
;MVPPLQAIVRALARLLGSAEFYVNLWASLYETAVALLVGGGAGLFVGIALGGSRFLGRAFEPYLYYLGPTPKIIFFPIMIMWFGVGPGSKMAMGAMSCFFPVALSVAVGMRAIPSILIRVGQSFRASQAQMVTKIYLPAMREPVVNGFRLGFGIALIGVLLAETKLSNQGLGFLVIQNYQRFDMPAMYALLIAVFALSILANAGISRLTRPGGGRAGK
;
A
#
# COMPACT_ATOMS: atom_id res chain seq x y z
N MET A 1 -16.73 -12.06 25.97
CA MET A 1 -17.84 -12.87 25.43
C MET A 1 -17.93 -12.60 23.94
N VAL A 2 -17.79 -13.62 23.09
CA VAL A 2 -17.93 -13.46 21.63
C VAL A 2 -19.42 -13.34 21.31
N PRO A 3 -19.89 -12.29 20.62
CA PRO A 3 -21.30 -12.14 20.30
C PRO A 3 -21.79 -13.24 19.35
N PRO A 4 -23.07 -13.64 19.43
CA PRO A 4 -23.60 -14.69 18.58
C PRO A 4 -23.58 -14.25 17.10
N LEU A 5 -23.31 -15.19 16.19
CA LEU A 5 -23.15 -14.93 14.74
C LEU A 5 -24.33 -14.15 14.15
N GLN A 6 -25.56 -14.47 14.58
CA GLN A 6 -26.77 -13.75 14.17
C GLN A 6 -26.75 -12.25 14.51
N ALA A 7 -26.16 -11.86 15.64
CA ALA A 7 -26.07 -10.46 16.04
C ALA A 7 -25.05 -9.72 15.17
N ILE A 8 -23.94 -10.38 14.82
CA ILE A 8 -22.91 -9.85 13.92
C ILE A 8 -23.51 -9.64 12.52
N VAL A 9 -24.26 -10.61 11.98
CA VAL A 9 -24.88 -10.50 10.65
C VAL A 9 -25.92 -9.38 10.60
N ARG A 10 -26.77 -9.25 11.63
CA ARG A 10 -27.74 -8.14 11.72
C ARG A 10 -27.04 -6.79 11.84
N ALA A 11 -25.98 -6.71 12.64
CA ALA A 11 -25.18 -5.49 12.76
C ALA A 11 -24.51 -5.13 11.44
N LEU A 12 -23.99 -6.12 10.70
CA LEU A 12 -23.39 -5.92 9.39
C LEU A 12 -24.41 -5.40 8.36
N ALA A 13 -25.62 -5.96 8.35
CA ALA A 13 -26.71 -5.46 7.49
C ALA A 13 -27.09 -4.01 7.84
N ARG A 14 -27.15 -3.65 9.13
CA ARG A 14 -27.41 -2.27 9.57
C ARG A 14 -26.28 -1.32 9.19
N LEU A 15 -25.03 -1.75 9.36
CA LEU A 15 -23.84 -0.97 9.00
C LEU A 15 -23.79 -0.68 7.50
N LEU A 16 -24.02 -1.68 6.67
CA LEU A 16 -24.09 -1.53 5.21
C LEU A 16 -25.26 -0.64 4.76
N GLY A 17 -26.34 -0.54 5.54
CA GLY A 17 -27.43 0.39 5.27
C GLY A 17 -27.18 1.82 5.77
N SER A 18 -26.08 2.07 6.50
CA SER A 18 -25.82 3.37 7.14
C SER A 18 -25.01 4.30 6.25
N ALA A 19 -25.45 5.56 6.11
CA ALA A 19 -24.68 6.58 5.41
C ALA A 19 -23.32 6.87 6.09
N GLU A 20 -23.28 6.76 7.42
CA GLU A 20 -22.06 6.95 8.21
C GLU A 20 -20.95 5.97 7.82
N PHE A 21 -21.29 4.70 7.57
CA PHE A 21 -20.32 3.70 7.12
C PHE A 21 -19.66 4.12 5.80
N TYR A 22 -20.45 4.59 4.82
CA TYR A 22 -19.92 4.99 3.52
C TYR A 22 -19.05 6.25 3.58
N VAL A 23 -19.37 7.21 4.44
CA VAL A 23 -18.53 8.40 4.67
C VAL A 23 -17.17 8.00 5.22
N ASN A 24 -17.16 7.13 6.23
CA ASN A 24 -15.91 6.64 6.85
C ASN A 24 -15.12 5.73 5.91
N LEU A 25 -15.81 4.88 5.14
CA LEU A 25 -15.21 4.05 4.09
C LEU A 25 -14.50 4.92 3.04
N TRP A 26 -15.17 5.98 2.57
CA TRP A 26 -14.60 6.90 1.60
C TRP A 26 -13.38 7.63 2.15
N ALA A 27 -13.44 8.09 3.40
CA ALA A 27 -12.30 8.71 4.07
C ALA A 27 -11.07 7.79 4.11
N SER A 28 -11.24 6.54 4.57
CA SER A 28 -10.14 5.56 4.60
C SER A 28 -9.59 5.23 3.22
N LEU A 29 -10.47 5.10 2.22
CA LEU A 29 -10.07 4.82 0.85
C LEU A 29 -9.28 5.98 0.24
N TYR A 30 -9.75 7.21 0.46
CA TYR A 30 -9.09 8.42 0.01
C TYR A 30 -7.72 8.58 0.66
N GLU A 31 -7.62 8.43 1.98
CA GLU A 31 -6.36 8.51 2.73
C GLU A 31 -5.36 7.44 2.26
N THR A 32 -5.82 6.21 2.04
CA THR A 32 -5.00 5.12 1.51
C THR A 32 -4.54 5.38 0.08
N ALA A 33 -5.42 5.90 -0.78
CA ALA A 33 -5.08 6.21 -2.17
C ALA A 33 -4.02 7.32 -2.26
N VAL A 34 -4.18 8.39 -1.49
CA VAL A 34 -3.20 9.49 -1.43
C VAL A 34 -1.88 8.99 -0.85
N ALA A 35 -1.92 8.20 0.22
CA ALA A 35 -0.73 7.58 0.80
C ALA A 35 0.03 6.73 -0.23
N LEU A 36 -0.67 5.91 -1.02
CA LEU A 36 -0.07 5.08 -2.05
C LEU A 36 0.53 5.92 -3.19
N LEU A 37 -0.14 6.99 -3.62
CA LEU A 37 0.37 7.86 -4.68
C LEU A 37 1.65 8.57 -4.24
N VAL A 38 1.67 9.14 -3.04
CA VAL A 38 2.81 9.89 -2.52
C VAL A 38 3.95 8.94 -2.10
N GLY A 39 3.67 8.01 -1.20
CA GLY A 39 4.67 7.08 -0.66
C GLY A 39 5.12 6.03 -1.67
N GLY A 40 4.18 5.48 -2.44
CA GLY A 40 4.50 4.54 -3.52
C GLY A 40 5.18 5.23 -4.70
N GLY A 41 4.78 6.46 -5.06
CA GLY A 41 5.49 7.26 -6.05
C GLY A 41 6.94 7.55 -5.63
N ALA A 42 7.16 8.04 -4.40
CA ALA A 42 8.50 8.24 -3.86
C ALA A 42 9.31 6.94 -3.83
N GLY A 43 8.67 5.84 -3.42
CA GLY A 43 9.29 4.51 -3.40
C GLY A 43 9.71 4.05 -4.79
N LEU A 44 8.88 4.27 -5.81
CA LEU A 44 9.19 3.96 -7.21
C LEU A 44 10.44 4.71 -7.68
N PHE A 45 10.52 6.02 -7.45
CA PHE A 45 11.69 6.82 -7.87
C PHE A 45 12.96 6.38 -7.15
N VAL A 46 12.90 6.18 -5.83
CA VAL A 46 14.03 5.71 -5.03
C VAL A 46 14.45 4.31 -5.48
N GLY A 47 13.50 3.40 -5.69
CA GLY A 47 13.77 2.04 -6.15
C GLY A 47 14.49 2.00 -7.49
N ILE A 48 14.07 2.83 -8.47
CA ILE A 48 14.75 2.94 -9.76
C ILE A 48 16.18 3.45 -9.58
N ALA A 49 16.40 4.48 -8.74
CA ALA A 49 17.72 5.03 -8.49
C ALA A 49 18.68 4.02 -7.83
N LEU A 50 18.20 3.27 -6.83
CA LEU A 50 18.96 2.25 -6.11
C LEU A 50 19.20 0.98 -6.95
N GLY A 51 18.28 0.68 -7.86
CA GLY A 51 18.38 -0.44 -8.78
C GLY A 51 19.33 -0.16 -9.95
N GLY A 52 19.29 1.06 -10.48
CA GLY A 52 20.12 1.49 -11.61
C GLY A 52 21.58 1.77 -11.26
N SER A 53 21.88 2.17 -10.02
CA SER A 53 23.24 2.47 -9.57
C SER A 53 23.78 1.44 -8.58
N ARG A 54 24.87 0.76 -8.95
CA ARG A 54 25.58 -0.17 -8.05
C ARG A 54 26.10 0.50 -6.78
N PHE A 55 26.48 1.78 -6.87
CA PHE A 55 27.00 2.54 -5.74
C PHE A 55 25.89 2.87 -4.75
N LEU A 56 24.80 3.50 -5.21
CA LEU A 56 23.67 3.84 -4.34
C LEU A 56 23.04 2.57 -3.76
N GLY A 57 22.96 1.51 -4.56
CA GLY A 57 22.46 0.22 -4.14
C GLY A 57 23.20 -0.34 -2.93
N ARG A 58 24.53 -0.47 -3.01
CA ARG A 58 25.34 -0.97 -1.89
C ARG A 58 25.29 -0.08 -0.65
N ALA A 59 25.18 1.23 -0.84
CA ALA A 59 25.15 2.19 0.26
C ALA A 59 23.79 2.19 0.98
N PHE A 60 22.67 2.34 0.26
CA PHE A 60 21.38 2.69 0.86
C PHE A 60 20.41 1.52 1.06
N GLU A 61 20.55 0.45 0.27
CA GLU A 61 19.63 -0.68 0.34
C GLU A 61 19.66 -1.44 1.67
N PRO A 62 20.81 -1.64 2.35
CA PRO A 62 20.82 -2.24 3.69
C PRO A 62 19.91 -1.47 4.66
N TYR A 63 19.96 -0.12 4.63
CA TYR A 63 19.11 0.71 5.47
C TYR A 63 17.62 0.48 5.19
N LEU A 64 17.22 0.35 3.91
CA LEU A 64 15.83 0.03 3.56
C LEU A 64 15.40 -1.35 4.05
N TYR A 65 16.30 -2.35 4.00
CA TYR A 65 16.02 -3.69 4.52
C TYR A 65 15.89 -3.71 6.05
N TYR A 66 16.70 -2.95 6.77
CA TYR A 66 16.64 -2.90 8.24
C TYR A 66 15.54 -1.98 8.78
N LEU A 67 15.28 -0.84 8.11
CA LEU A 67 14.22 0.11 8.48
C LEU A 67 12.83 -0.31 7.95
N GLY A 68 12.80 -1.15 6.91
CA GLY A 68 11.57 -1.71 6.34
C GLY A 68 10.65 -2.34 7.39
N PRO A 69 11.11 -3.34 8.17
CA PRO A 69 10.29 -4.07 9.14
C PRO A 69 10.14 -3.39 10.50
N THR A 70 10.77 -2.23 10.75
CA THR A 70 10.64 -1.56 12.05
C THR A 70 9.19 -1.16 12.33
N PRO A 71 8.71 -1.19 13.59
CA PRO A 71 7.35 -0.80 13.95
C PRO A 71 7.13 0.69 13.68
N LYS A 72 6.55 0.99 12.50
CA LYS A 72 6.40 2.38 12.02
C LYS A 72 5.42 3.19 12.84
N ILE A 73 4.50 2.54 13.55
CA ILE A 73 3.48 3.21 14.37
C ILE A 73 4.09 4.11 15.45
N ILE A 74 5.33 3.85 15.87
CA ILE A 74 6.06 4.67 16.82
C ILE A 74 6.27 6.10 16.28
N PHE A 75 6.32 6.29 14.96
CA PHE A 75 6.46 7.61 14.34
C PHE A 75 5.16 8.40 14.26
N PHE A 76 4.01 7.81 14.60
CA PHE A 76 2.72 8.48 14.45
C PHE A 76 2.59 9.81 15.23
N PRO A 77 3.08 9.95 16.48
CA PRO A 77 3.08 11.24 17.17
C PRO A 77 3.86 12.33 16.42
N ILE A 78 4.96 11.96 15.75
CA ILE A 78 5.76 12.89 14.94
C ILE A 78 4.96 13.32 13.70
N MET A 79 4.21 12.39 13.09
CA MET A 79 3.32 12.71 11.96
C MET A 79 2.22 13.69 12.39
N ILE A 80 1.64 13.52 13.58
CA ILE A 80 0.67 14.48 14.13
C ILE A 80 1.35 15.85 14.37
N MET A 81 2.56 15.87 14.91
CA MET A 81 3.27 17.11 15.17
C MET A 81 3.54 17.91 13.89
N TRP A 82 3.85 17.24 12.78
CA TRP A 82 4.16 17.89 11.50
C TRP A 82 2.93 18.22 10.66
N PHE A 83 1.97 17.30 10.56
CA PHE A 83 0.80 17.43 9.67
C PHE A 83 -0.49 17.81 10.40
N GLY A 84 -0.44 17.94 11.72
CA GLY A 84 -1.60 18.18 12.56
C GLY A 84 -2.46 16.94 12.79
N VAL A 85 -3.50 17.13 13.61
CA VAL A 85 -4.55 16.14 13.83
C VAL A 85 -5.51 16.20 12.65
N GLY A 86 -5.58 15.14 11.85
CA GLY A 86 -6.45 15.10 10.69
C GLY A 86 -6.02 14.10 9.62
N PRO A 87 -6.54 14.24 8.38
CA PRO A 87 -6.24 13.33 7.28
C PRO A 87 -4.74 13.31 6.91
N GLY A 88 -4.05 14.46 7.01
CA GLY A 88 -2.65 14.59 6.61
C GLY A 88 -1.69 13.67 7.38
N SER A 89 -1.82 13.56 8.70
CA SER A 89 -0.97 12.69 9.53
C SER A 89 -1.22 11.21 9.26
N LYS A 90 -2.47 10.84 8.97
CA LYS A 90 -2.86 9.46 8.59
C LYS A 90 -2.31 9.08 7.21
N MET A 91 -2.44 9.98 6.23
CA MET A 91 -1.86 9.82 4.90
C MET A 91 -0.33 9.70 4.96
N ALA A 92 0.33 10.55 5.74
CA ALA A 92 1.79 10.51 5.91
C ALA A 92 2.26 9.18 6.53
N MET A 93 1.53 8.68 7.52
CA MET A 93 1.77 7.37 8.13
C MET A 93 1.60 6.22 7.14
N GLY A 94 0.55 6.25 6.33
CA GLY A 94 0.35 5.30 5.22
C GLY A 94 1.46 5.36 4.17
N ALA A 95 1.85 6.58 3.77
CA ALA A 95 2.89 6.82 2.77
C ALA A 95 4.26 6.32 3.23
N MET A 96 4.63 6.61 4.47
CA MET A 96 5.85 6.09 5.10
C MET A 96 5.84 4.56 5.15
N SER A 97 4.67 3.96 5.38
CA SER A 97 4.53 2.52 5.47
C SER A 97 4.69 1.82 4.11
N CYS A 98 4.07 2.34 3.05
CA CYS A 98 4.17 1.74 1.71
C CYS A 98 5.45 2.09 0.95
N PHE A 99 6.16 3.14 1.33
CA PHE A 99 7.41 3.55 0.70
C PHE A 99 8.44 2.42 0.60
N PHE A 100 8.73 1.75 1.72
CA PHE A 100 9.77 0.71 1.82
C PHE A 100 9.50 -0.50 0.92
N PRO A 101 8.33 -1.18 0.99
CA PRO A 101 8.08 -2.34 0.14
C PRO A 101 8.07 -1.99 -1.35
N VAL A 102 7.59 -0.79 -1.73
CA VAL A 102 7.61 -0.34 -3.13
C VAL A 102 9.05 -0.10 -3.58
N ALA A 103 9.84 0.64 -2.80
CA ALA A 103 11.23 0.94 -3.12
C ALA A 103 12.08 -0.33 -3.26
N LEU A 104 11.95 -1.27 -2.32
CA LEU A 104 12.68 -2.54 -2.36
C LEU A 104 12.26 -3.40 -3.55
N SER A 105 10.96 -3.55 -3.82
CA SER A 105 10.47 -4.37 -4.95
C SER A 105 10.97 -3.82 -6.29
N VAL A 106 10.94 -2.51 -6.45
CA VAL A 106 11.44 -1.84 -7.67
C VAL A 106 12.96 -1.93 -7.78
N ALA A 107 13.70 -1.74 -6.68
CA ALA A 107 15.16 -1.86 -6.69
C ALA A 107 15.63 -3.27 -7.08
N VAL A 108 15.00 -4.30 -6.51
CA VAL A 108 15.28 -5.70 -6.86
C VAL A 108 14.91 -5.97 -8.33
N GLY A 109 13.73 -5.52 -8.78
CA GLY A 109 13.30 -5.68 -10.16
C GLY A 109 14.25 -5.07 -11.18
N MET A 110 14.74 -3.87 -10.90
CA MET A 110 15.64 -3.14 -11.81
C MET A 110 16.99 -3.84 -11.97
N ARG A 111 17.46 -4.54 -10.93
CA ARG A 111 18.70 -5.33 -10.98
C ARG A 111 18.53 -6.70 -11.58
N ALA A 112 17.31 -7.26 -11.51
CA ALA A 112 16.98 -8.54 -12.12
C ALA A 112 16.93 -8.46 -13.66
N ILE A 113 16.98 -7.26 -14.25
CA ILE A 113 17.01 -7.08 -15.70
C ILE A 113 18.25 -7.78 -16.28
N PRO A 114 18.08 -8.74 -17.20
CA PRO A 114 19.20 -9.44 -17.80
C PRO A 114 20.16 -8.46 -18.49
N SER A 115 21.44 -8.52 -18.11
CA SER A 115 22.50 -7.68 -18.69
C SER A 115 22.63 -7.84 -20.21
N ILE A 116 22.21 -9.00 -20.75
CA ILE A 116 22.15 -9.25 -22.19
C ILE A 116 21.20 -8.31 -22.91
N LEU A 117 20.03 -7.97 -22.34
CA LEU A 117 19.08 -7.04 -22.97
C LEU A 117 19.69 -5.65 -23.10
N ILE A 118 20.40 -5.20 -22.06
CA ILE A 118 21.10 -3.92 -22.03
C ILE A 118 22.23 -3.92 -23.09
N ARG A 119 23.02 -5.00 -23.15
CA ARG A 119 24.10 -5.13 -24.14
C ARG A 119 23.60 -5.17 -25.58
N VAL A 120 22.49 -5.86 -25.84
CA VAL A 120 21.84 -5.87 -27.16
C VAL A 120 21.39 -4.45 -27.53
N GLY A 121 20.72 -3.73 -26.64
CA GLY A 121 20.34 -2.33 -26.88
C GLY A 121 21.55 -1.44 -27.22
N GLN A 122 22.67 -1.62 -26.51
CA GLN A 122 23.92 -0.90 -26.77
C GLN A 122 24.53 -1.25 -28.14
N SER A 123 24.54 -2.53 -28.53
CA SER A 123 25.02 -2.97 -29.85
C SER A 123 24.21 -2.39 -31.00
N PHE A 124 22.89 -2.25 -30.83
CA PHE A 124 22.00 -1.61 -31.80
C PHE A 124 22.02 -0.07 -31.72
N ARG A 125 22.92 0.53 -30.92
CA ARG A 125 23.00 1.98 -30.65
C ARG A 125 21.64 2.60 -30.29
N ALA A 126 20.84 1.86 -29.52
CA ALA A 126 19.53 2.33 -29.09
C ALA A 126 19.68 3.64 -28.29
N SER A 127 18.84 4.63 -28.60
CA SER A 127 18.81 5.88 -27.84
C SER A 127 18.30 5.64 -26.41
N GLN A 128 18.56 6.59 -25.50
CA GLN A 128 18.10 6.46 -24.11
C GLN A 128 16.58 6.27 -24.02
N ALA A 129 15.81 6.95 -24.87
CA ALA A 129 14.37 6.78 -24.95
C ALA A 129 13.97 5.36 -25.41
N GLN A 130 14.71 4.78 -26.35
CA GLN A 130 14.49 3.40 -26.80
C GLN A 130 14.87 2.38 -25.71
N MET A 131 15.95 2.63 -24.96
CA MET A 131 16.34 1.79 -23.84
C MET A 131 15.25 1.77 -22.75
N VAL A 132 14.72 2.95 -22.41
CA VAL A 132 13.62 3.08 -21.43
C VAL A 132 12.36 2.39 -21.90
N THR A 133 11.89 2.68 -23.10
CA THR A 133 10.58 2.19 -23.57
C THR A 133 10.59 0.72 -23.98
N LYS A 134 11.69 0.20 -24.55
CA LYS A 134 11.75 -1.16 -25.11
C LYS A 134 12.42 -2.19 -24.19
N ILE A 135 13.21 -1.76 -23.21
CA ILE A 135 13.93 -2.67 -22.31
C ILE A 135 13.50 -2.45 -20.87
N TYR A 136 13.70 -1.25 -20.32
CA TYR A 136 13.43 -1.01 -18.89
C TYR A 136 11.95 -1.10 -18.55
N LEU A 137 11.08 -0.36 -19.25
CA LEU A 137 9.65 -0.32 -18.98
C LEU A 137 8.96 -1.71 -19.06
N PRO A 138 9.17 -2.53 -20.11
CA PRO A 138 8.57 -3.86 -20.17
C PRO A 138 9.14 -4.84 -19.14
N ALA A 139 10.44 -4.75 -18.81
CA ALA A 139 11.05 -5.60 -17.78
C ALA A 139 10.60 -5.19 -16.35
N MET A 140 10.34 -3.91 -16.13
CA MET A 140 9.95 -3.35 -14.83
C MET A 140 8.47 -3.43 -14.53
N ARG A 141 7.62 -3.81 -15.50
CA ARG A 141 6.18 -3.89 -15.30
C ARG A 141 5.83 -4.75 -14.07
N GLU A 142 6.34 -5.98 -13.97
CA GLU A 142 5.95 -6.90 -12.89
C GLU A 142 6.50 -6.48 -11.53
N PRO A 143 7.78 -6.07 -11.40
CA PRO A 143 8.30 -5.54 -10.14
C PRO A 143 7.58 -4.30 -9.63
N VAL A 144 7.26 -3.34 -10.50
CA VAL A 144 6.53 -2.12 -10.11
C VAL A 144 5.15 -2.49 -9.59
N VAL A 145 4.44 -3.32 -10.33
CA VAL A 145 3.10 -3.80 -10.01
C VAL A 145 3.08 -4.56 -8.67
N ASN A 146 4.02 -5.48 -8.47
CA ASN A 146 4.15 -6.18 -7.20
C ASN A 146 4.48 -5.23 -6.05
N GLY A 147 5.36 -4.25 -6.29
CA GLY A 147 5.69 -3.20 -5.33
C GLY A 147 4.45 -2.42 -4.89
N PHE A 148 3.67 -1.89 -5.84
CA PHE A 148 2.44 -1.15 -5.55
C PHE A 148 1.38 -2.01 -4.88
N ARG A 149 1.27 -3.30 -5.23
CA ARG A 149 0.35 -4.24 -4.58
C ARG A 149 0.71 -4.46 -3.10
N LEU A 150 1.98 -4.72 -2.82
CA LEU A 150 2.47 -4.84 -1.44
C LEU A 150 2.34 -3.52 -0.68
N GLY A 151 2.69 -2.43 -1.36
CA GLY A 151 2.55 -1.07 -0.86
C GLY A 151 1.13 -0.73 -0.46
N PHE A 152 0.13 -1.07 -1.28
CA PHE A 152 -1.27 -0.82 -0.97
C PHE A 152 -1.72 -1.52 0.31
N GLY A 153 -1.41 -2.82 0.46
CA GLY A 153 -1.78 -3.57 1.66
C GLY A 153 -1.18 -2.95 2.93
N ILE A 154 0.09 -2.54 2.85
CA ILE A 154 0.80 -1.93 3.98
C ILE A 154 0.34 -0.47 4.22
N ALA A 155 0.03 0.30 3.18
CA ALA A 155 -0.56 1.65 3.30
C ALA A 155 -1.91 1.57 4.02
N LEU A 156 -2.78 0.66 3.60
CA LEU A 156 -4.09 0.47 4.19
C LEU A 156 -3.99 0.09 5.68
N ILE A 157 -3.10 -0.84 6.04
CA ILE A 157 -2.83 -1.17 7.45
C ILE A 157 -2.32 0.05 8.22
N GLY A 158 -1.39 0.82 7.64
CA GLY A 158 -0.83 2.02 8.26
C GLY A 158 -1.88 3.11 8.50
N VAL A 159 -2.74 3.37 7.52
CA VAL A 159 -3.86 4.34 7.61
C VAL A 159 -4.89 3.86 8.63
N LEU A 160 -5.35 2.61 8.55
CA LEU A 160 -6.33 2.08 9.50
C LEU A 160 -5.82 2.14 10.95
N LEU A 161 -4.54 1.82 11.17
CA LEU A 161 -3.94 1.91 12.49
C LEU A 161 -3.84 3.36 12.97
N ALA A 162 -3.51 4.29 12.07
CA ALA A 162 -3.52 5.72 12.36
C ALA A 162 -4.93 6.24 12.67
N GLU A 163 -5.96 5.77 11.97
CA GLU A 163 -7.37 6.12 12.25
C GLU A 163 -7.84 5.68 13.64
N THR A 164 -7.22 4.65 14.22
CA THR A 164 -7.54 4.25 15.60
C THR A 164 -7.03 5.25 16.65
N LYS A 165 -6.18 6.20 16.25
CA LYS A 165 -5.50 7.14 17.14
C LYS A 165 -5.84 8.58 16.76
N LEU A 166 -6.54 9.28 17.65
CA LEU A 166 -6.81 10.73 17.51
C LEU A 166 -7.46 11.10 16.16
N SER A 167 -8.32 10.23 15.61
CA SER A 167 -9.05 10.48 14.36
C SER A 167 -10.52 10.77 14.65
N ASN A 168 -11.15 11.55 13.77
CA ASN A 168 -12.59 11.85 13.82
C ASN A 168 -13.37 11.16 12.69
N GLN A 169 -12.68 10.50 11.75
CA GLN A 169 -13.26 9.83 10.59
C GLN A 169 -12.39 8.65 10.15
N GLY A 170 -13.00 7.65 9.53
CA GLY A 170 -12.37 6.44 9.01
C GLY A 170 -12.94 5.15 9.58
N LEU A 171 -12.68 4.04 8.90
CA LEU A 171 -13.11 2.72 9.35
C LEU A 171 -12.44 2.32 10.66
N GLY A 172 -11.16 2.64 10.85
CA GLY A 172 -10.44 2.42 12.11
C GLY A 172 -11.03 3.22 13.27
N PHE A 173 -11.51 4.43 13.00
CA PHE A 173 -12.23 5.25 13.97
C PHE A 173 -13.55 4.59 14.38
N LEU A 174 -14.36 4.13 13.43
CA LEU A 174 -15.64 3.45 13.73
C LEU A 174 -15.44 2.19 14.57
N VAL A 175 -14.37 1.41 14.32
CA VAL A 175 -14.05 0.22 15.12
C VAL A 175 -13.80 0.61 16.58
N ILE A 176 -12.97 1.62 16.83
CA ILE A 176 -12.67 2.07 18.20
C ILE A 176 -13.88 2.71 18.87
N GLN A 177 -14.70 3.46 18.13
CA GLN A 177 -15.90 4.07 18.67
C GLN A 177 -16.91 3.01 19.16
N ASN A 178 -17.14 1.95 18.39
CA ASN A 178 -18.02 0.85 18.79
C ASN A 178 -17.42 0.03 19.95
N TYR A 179 -16.10 -0.14 19.97
CA TYR A 179 -15.38 -0.73 21.10
C TYR A 179 -15.59 0.07 22.40
N GLN A 180 -15.44 1.40 22.35
CA GLN A 180 -15.65 2.29 23.50
C GLN A 180 -17.11 2.32 23.99
N ARG A 181 -18.07 2.11 23.08
CA ARG A 181 -19.50 2.01 23.41
C ARG A 181 -19.91 0.61 23.92
N PHE A 182 -18.96 -0.33 24.01
CA PHE A 182 -19.22 -1.74 24.33
C PHE A 182 -20.18 -2.44 23.36
N ASP A 183 -20.40 -1.89 22.15
CA ASP A 183 -21.16 -2.55 21.08
C ASP A 183 -20.26 -3.55 20.35
N MET A 184 -20.00 -4.67 21.01
CA MET A 184 -19.18 -5.75 20.46
C MET A 184 -19.75 -6.29 19.14
N PRO A 185 -21.06 -6.57 18.99
CA PRO A 185 -21.62 -7.01 17.70
C PRO A 185 -21.27 -6.08 16.53
N ALA A 186 -21.41 -4.75 16.69
CA ALA A 186 -21.09 -3.78 15.65
C ALA A 186 -19.58 -3.70 15.38
N MET A 187 -18.74 -3.75 16.42
CA MET A 187 -17.27 -3.78 16.28
C MET A 187 -16.81 -5.00 15.47
N TYR A 188 -17.28 -6.21 15.79
CA TYR A 188 -16.93 -7.43 15.05
C TYR A 188 -17.43 -7.39 13.60
N ALA A 189 -18.64 -6.86 13.38
CA ALA A 189 -19.17 -6.67 12.03
C ALA A 189 -18.31 -5.71 11.20
N LEU A 190 -17.85 -4.60 11.79
CA LEU A 190 -16.93 -3.66 11.15
C LEU A 190 -15.58 -4.31 10.82
N LEU A 191 -15.00 -5.08 11.75
CA LEU A 191 -13.74 -5.79 11.48
C LEU A 191 -13.89 -6.74 10.29
N ILE A 192 -14.95 -7.53 10.24
CA ILE A 192 -15.24 -8.44 9.11
C ILE A 192 -15.40 -7.64 7.81
N ALA A 193 -16.13 -6.52 7.84
CA ALA A 193 -16.30 -5.66 6.67
C ALA A 193 -14.95 -5.08 6.19
N VAL A 194 -14.11 -4.58 7.10
CA VAL A 194 -12.77 -4.07 6.79
C VAL A 194 -11.89 -5.17 6.19
N PHE A 195 -11.89 -6.38 6.76
CA PHE A 195 -11.16 -7.51 6.20
C PHE A 195 -11.64 -7.87 4.79
N ALA A 196 -12.95 -7.98 4.59
CA ALA A 196 -13.53 -8.26 3.28
C ALA A 196 -13.18 -7.18 2.25
N LEU A 197 -13.29 -5.90 2.62
CA LEU A 197 -12.93 -4.76 1.77
C LEU A 197 -11.44 -4.74 1.44
N SER A 198 -10.57 -5.06 2.39
CA SER A 198 -9.12 -5.14 2.17
C SER A 198 -8.77 -6.23 1.17
N ILE A 199 -9.42 -7.40 1.28
CA ILE A 199 -9.26 -8.51 0.33
C ILE A 199 -9.78 -8.10 -1.05
N LEU A 200 -10.96 -7.48 -1.13
CA LEU A 200 -11.55 -7.01 -2.39
C LEU A 200 -10.68 -5.95 -3.06
N ALA A 201 -10.14 -5.00 -2.31
CA ALA A 201 -9.27 -3.96 -2.84
C ALA A 201 -7.94 -4.56 -3.35
N ASN A 202 -7.31 -5.48 -2.60
CA ASN A 202 -6.11 -6.18 -3.05
C ASN A 202 -6.39 -7.08 -4.28
N ALA A 203 -7.55 -7.74 -4.32
CA ALA A 203 -7.97 -8.54 -5.46
C ALA A 203 -8.27 -7.67 -6.70
N GLY A 204 -8.87 -6.50 -6.51
CA GLY A 204 -9.12 -5.51 -7.54
C GLY A 204 -7.83 -5.02 -8.18
N ILE A 205 -6.86 -4.61 -7.34
CA ILE A 205 -5.52 -4.25 -7.80
C ILE A 205 -4.90 -5.43 -8.55
N SER A 206 -4.88 -6.63 -7.99
CA SER A 206 -4.35 -7.82 -8.65
C SER A 206 -4.97 -8.10 -10.04
N ARG A 207 -6.27 -7.82 -10.23
CA ARG A 207 -6.94 -7.98 -11.53
C ARG A 207 -6.57 -6.89 -12.53
N LEU A 208 -6.53 -5.63 -12.09
CA LEU A 208 -6.05 -4.51 -12.92
C LEU A 208 -4.59 -4.69 -13.33
N THR A 209 -3.83 -5.38 -12.50
CA THR A 209 -2.39 -5.51 -12.69
C THR A 209 -1.93 -6.87 -13.18
N ARG A 210 -2.84 -7.79 -13.47
CA ARG A 210 -2.56 -8.96 -14.32
C ARG A 210 -2.47 -8.46 -15.77
N PRO A 211 -1.28 -8.39 -16.38
CA PRO A 211 -1.22 -8.33 -17.83
C PRO A 211 -1.87 -9.63 -18.33
N GLY A 212 -2.68 -9.54 -19.39
CA GLY A 212 -3.40 -10.67 -19.96
C GLY A 212 -2.55 -11.93 -19.96
N GLY A 213 -3.12 -13.00 -19.38
CA GLY A 213 -2.49 -14.31 -19.34
C GLY A 213 -2.08 -14.73 -20.73
N GLY A 214 -0.78 -14.63 -21.02
CA GLY A 214 -0.16 -15.40 -22.06
C GLY A 214 -0.36 -16.87 -21.69
N ARG A 215 -1.18 -17.54 -22.49
CA ARG A 215 -1.12 -18.98 -22.68
C ARG A 215 0.35 -19.36 -22.94
N ALA A 216 1.05 -19.77 -21.89
CA ALA A 216 2.30 -20.51 -21.98
C ALA A 216 2.05 -21.79 -21.19
N GLY A 217 1.51 -22.79 -21.88
CA GLY A 217 1.07 -24.03 -21.26
C GLY A 217 0.22 -24.89 -22.19
N LYS A 218 0.73 -25.17 -23.40
CA LYS A 218 0.68 -26.45 -24.10
C LYS A 218 1.56 -26.37 -25.34
#